data_AF-A0A1V0PFI3-F1
#
_entry.id   AF-A0A1V0PFI3-F1
#
_cell.length_a   1.000
_cell.length_b   1.000
_cell.length_c   1.000
_cell.angle_alpha   90.00
_cell.angle_beta   90.00
_cell.angle_gamma   90.00
#
_symmetry.space_group_name_H-M   'P 1'
#
loop_
_entity.id
_entity.type
_entity.pdbx_description
1 polymer ?
#
loop_
_entity_poly.entity_id
_entity_poly.type
_entity_poly.pdbx_seq_one_letter_code
_entity_poly.pdbx_strand_id
1 'polypeptide(L)' 'MENHSTVLTTINLQNVLTTKELADRLGQNPAYVLRRAKEELIEGQDYRSTGPRNYIFWPTAYDKMRK' A
#
# COMPACT_ATOMS: atom_id res chain seq x y z
N MET A 1 26.34 17.59 18.19
CA MET A 1 25.23 16.89 18.88
C MET A 1 24.15 16.69 17.85
N GLU A 2 24.12 15.50 17.26
CA GLU A 2 23.18 15.15 16.19
C GLU A 2 21.82 14.87 16.80
N ASN A 3 20.85 15.75 16.55
CA ASN A 3 19.47 15.53 16.95
C ASN A 3 18.89 14.45 16.02
N HIS A 4 18.98 13.19 16.47
CA HIS A 4 18.19 12.10 15.92
C HIS A 4 16.71 12.34 16.22
N SER A 5 16.07 13.21 15.44
CA SER A 5 14.63 13.26 15.32
C SER A 5 14.19 12.00 14.58
N THR A 6 14.02 10.91 15.31
CA THR A 6 13.26 9.75 14.87
C THR A 6 11.84 10.23 14.63
N VAL A 7 11.53 10.58 13.38
CA VAL A 7 10.17 10.84 12.93
C VAL A 7 9.41 9.54 13.15
N LEU A 8 8.69 9.47 14.28
CA LEU A 8 7.67 8.47 14.49
C LEU A 8 6.62 8.75 13.42
N THR A 9 6.73 8.06 12.29
CA THR A 9 5.73 8.08 11.22
C THR A 9 4.46 7.49 11.83
N THR A 10 3.65 8.34 12.46
CA THR A 10 2.32 7.97 12.91
C THR A 10 1.61 7.39 11.71
N ILE A 11 1.36 6.08 11.73
CA ILE A 11 0.61 5.39 10.69
C ILE A 11 -0.78 6.00 10.70
N ASN A 12 -0.97 7.02 9.86
CA ASN A 12 -2.26 7.67 9.71
C ASN A 12 -3.14 6.71 8.91
N LEU A 13 -4.01 5.97 9.60
CA LEU A 13 -4.94 5.04 8.99
C LEU A 13 -5.85 5.71 7.95
N GLN A 14 -5.94 7.05 7.93
CA GLN A 14 -6.64 7.80 6.88
C GLN A 14 -5.97 7.68 5.50
N ASN A 15 -4.71 7.23 5.43
CA ASN A 15 -3.93 7.21 4.20
C ASN A 15 -3.75 5.80 3.60
N VAL A 16 -4.41 4.77 4.12
CA VAL A 16 -4.38 3.44 3.49
C VAL A 16 -5.39 3.32 2.37
N LEU A 17 -5.08 2.50 1.36
CA LEU A 17 -5.95 2.20 0.24
C LEU A 17 -6.43 0.76 0.33
N THR A 18 -7.70 0.50 0.05
CA THR A 18 -8.17 -0.86 -0.26
C THR A 18 -7.72 -1.28 -1.65
N THR A 19 -7.82 -2.59 -1.97
CA THR A 19 -7.59 -3.09 -3.34
C THR A 19 -8.42 -2.34 -4.38
N LYS A 20 -9.67 -1.98 -4.05
CA LYS A 20 -10.55 -1.24 -4.94
C LYS A 20 -10.03 0.17 -5.18
N GLU A 21 -9.73 0.91 -4.12
CA GLU A 21 -9.25 2.30 -4.26
C GLU A 21 -7.90 2.38 -4.96
N LEU A 22 -6.99 1.44 -4.70
CA LEU A 22 -5.72 1.36 -5.41
C LEU A 22 -5.96 1.09 -6.90
N ALA A 23 -6.88 0.19 -7.23
CA ALA A 23 -7.23 -0.15 -8.60
C ALA A 23 -7.90 1.01 -9.35
N ASP A 24 -8.82 1.72 -8.69
CA ASP A 24 -9.47 2.91 -9.23
C ASP A 24 -8.42 4.01 -9.53
N ARG A 25 -7.42 4.19 -8.65
CA ARG A 25 -6.31 5.15 -8.88
C ARG A 25 -5.36 4.75 -10.00
N LEU A 26 -5.16 3.45 -10.20
CA LEU A 26 -4.31 2.92 -11.28
C LEU A 26 -5.09 2.82 -12.61
N GLY A 27 -6.42 2.98 -12.61
CA GLY A 27 -7.26 2.74 -13.78
C GLY A 27 -7.25 1.28 -14.23
N GLN A 28 -7.07 0.34 -13.29
CA GLN A 28 -6.89 -1.09 -13.57
C GLN A 28 -7.96 -1.95 -12.88
N ASN A 29 -8.08 -3.21 -13.30
CA ASN A 29 -8.98 -4.15 -12.66
C ASN A 29 -8.45 -4.57 -11.26
N PRO A 30 -9.30 -4.62 -10.21
CA PRO A 30 -8.86 -4.99 -8.86
C PRO A 30 -8.15 -6.36 -8.75
N ALA A 31 -8.59 -7.37 -9.50
CA ALA A 31 -7.95 -8.68 -9.48
C ALA A 31 -6.55 -8.64 -10.11
N TYR A 32 -6.38 -7.85 -11.17
CA TYR A 32 -5.08 -7.63 -11.81
C TYR A 32 -4.13 -6.87 -10.89
N VAL A 33 -4.61 -5.82 -10.23
CA VAL A 33 -3.84 -5.04 -9.26
C VAL A 33 -3.42 -5.89 -8.07
N LEU A 34 -4.32 -6.72 -7.52
CA LEU A 34 -3.97 -7.60 -6.43
C LEU A 34 -2.90 -8.64 -6.83
N ARG A 35 -2.99 -9.18 -8.05
CA ARG A 35 -1.96 -10.09 -8.57
C ARG A 35 -0.61 -9.39 -8.70
N ARG A 36 -0.57 -8.23 -9.37
CA ARG A 36 0.66 -7.42 -9.51
C ARG A 36 1.25 -7.01 -8.17
N ALA A 37 0.41 -6.59 -7.22
CA ALA A 37 0.87 -6.21 -5.90
C ALA A 37 1.62 -7.34 -5.19
N LYS A 38 1.17 -8.59 -5.32
CA LYS A 38 1.88 -9.75 -4.75
C LYS A 38 3.21 -10.06 -5.44
N GLU A 39 3.40 -9.58 -6.66
CA GLU A 39 4.63 -9.76 -7.44
C GLU A 39 5.62 -8.59 -7.26
N GLU A 40 5.11 -7.37 -7.11
CA GLU A 40 5.89 -6.12 -7.17
C GLU A 40 6.10 -5.44 -5.80
N LEU A 41 5.29 -5.79 -4.79
CA LEU A 41 5.30 -5.13 -3.47
C LEU A 41 5.72 -6.08 -2.35
N ILE A 42 6.21 -5.49 -1.26
CA ILE A 42 6.66 -6.24 -0.08
C ILE A 42 5.54 -6.25 0.97
N GLU A 43 5.02 -7.43 1.32
CA GLU A 43 4.05 -7.58 2.40
C GLU A 43 4.64 -7.16 3.75
N GLY A 44 3.86 -6.44 4.56
CA GLY A 44 4.29 -5.83 5.82
C GLY A 44 4.92 -4.43 5.65
N GLN A 45 5.44 -4.11 4.46
CA GLN A 45 6.03 -2.80 4.16
C GLN A 45 5.18 -1.93 3.24
N ASP A 46 4.62 -2.51 2.18
CA ASP A 46 3.84 -1.81 1.13
C ASP A 46 2.35 -2.14 1.20
N TYR A 47 2.02 -3.33 1.69
CA TYR A 47 0.64 -3.74 1.91
C TYR A 47 0.58 -4.78 3.03
N ARG A 48 -0.63 -5.07 3.52
CA ARG A 48 -0.88 -6.23 4.40
C ARG A 48 -2.28 -6.79 4.19
N SER A 49 -2.44 -8.08 4.48
CA SER A 49 -3.76 -8.68 4.63
C SER A 49 -4.47 -8.18 5.90
N THR A 50 -5.76 -7.87 5.79
CA THR A 50 -6.66 -7.57 6.92
C THR A 50 -7.78 -8.60 7.09
N GLY A 51 -7.72 -9.68 6.31
CA GLY A 51 -8.68 -10.79 6.36
C GLY A 51 -8.53 -11.69 5.12
N PRO A 52 -9.33 -12.76 5.00
CA PRO A 52 -9.16 -13.77 3.95
C PRO A 52 -9.18 -13.22 2.51
N ARG A 53 -9.84 -12.07 2.29
CA ARG A 53 -9.98 -11.43 0.98
C ARG A 53 -9.77 -9.91 1.01
N ASN A 54 -9.34 -9.37 2.15
CA ASN A 54 -9.18 -7.92 2.32
C ASN A 54 -7.71 -7.59 2.47
N TYR A 55 -7.27 -6.59 1.71
CA TYR A 55 -5.91 -6.09 1.72
C TYR A 55 -5.96 -4.58 1.84
N ILE A 56 -5.02 -4.04 2.60
CA ILE A 56 -4.77 -2.60 2.65
C ILE A 56 -3.37 -2.31 2.16
N PHE A 57 -3.23 -1.20 1.46
CA PHE A 57 -2.01 -0.76 0.80
C PHE A 57 -1.60 0.58 1.39
N TRP A 58 -0.31 0.74 1.67
CA TRP A 58 0.25 2.03 2.05
C TRP A 58 0.34 2.94 0.82
N PRO A 59 0.38 4.28 0.98
CA PRO A 59 0.51 5.20 -0.15
C PRO A 59 1.66 4.88 -1.10
N THR A 60 2.77 4.36 -0.56
CA THR A 60 3.96 3.94 -1.32
C THR A 60 3.67 2.85 -2.35
N ALA A 61 2.63 2.02 -2.15
CA ALA A 61 2.22 1.00 -3.10
C ALA A 61 1.78 1.61 -4.43
N TYR A 62 1.04 2.73 -4.40
CA TYR A 62 0.62 3.42 -5.62
C TYR A 62 1.83 3.93 -6.41
N ASP A 63 2.79 4.57 -5.73
CA ASP A 63 3.99 5.10 -6.40
C ASP A 63 4.88 4.00 -6.98
N LYS A 64 4.89 2.82 -6.36
CA LYS A 64 5.61 1.64 -6.89
C LYS A 64 4.90 1.03 -8.10
N MET A 65 3.58 0.97 -8.09
CA MET A 65 2.78 0.28 -9.11
C MET A 65 2.34 1.15 -10.30
N ARG A 66 2.43 2.49 -10.19
CA ARG A 66 2.09 3.42 -11.28
C ARG A 66 3.12 3.47 -12.42
N LYS A 67 4.25 2.80 -12.26
CA LYS A 67 5.30 2.67 -13.28
C LYS A 67 4.83 1.78 -14.42
#